data_AF-A0A7W1GKM0-F1
#
_entry.id   AF-A0A7W1GKM0-F1
#
_cell.length_a   1.000
_cell.length_b   1.000
_cell.length_c   1.000
_cell.angle_alpha   90.00
_cell.angle_beta   90.00
_cell.angle_gamma   90.00
#
_symmetry.space_group_name_H-M   'P 1'
#
loop_
_entity.id
_entity.type
_entity.pdbx_description
1 polymer ?
#
loop_
_entity_poly.entity_id
_entity_poly.type
_entity_poly.pdbx_seq_one_letter_code
_entity_poly.pdbx_strand_id
1 'polypeptide(L)'
;MPTSAIADLWDAIGAGAARESPLWEAALRPPDLQEREPAFSELAEERYKLGLETIYEGYLLHYGRPRLFAPADGDTALLLGDY
;
A
#
# COMPACT_ATOMS: atom_id res chain seq x y z
N MET A 1 6.03 12.70 18.76
CA MET A 1 5.08 11.57 18.60
C MET A 1 4.30 11.78 17.30
N PRO A 2 4.80 11.30 16.14
CA PRO A 2 4.11 11.37 14.84
C PRO A 2 3.36 10.08 14.45
N THR A 3 3.27 9.09 15.36
CA THR A 3 2.83 7.72 15.07
C THR A 3 1.37 7.62 14.61
N SER A 4 0.49 8.55 15.01
CA SER A 4 -0.94 8.52 14.63
C SER A 4 -1.15 8.81 13.15
N ALA A 5 -0.54 9.87 12.61
CA ALA A 5 -0.73 10.28 11.21
C ALA A 5 -0.20 9.24 10.21
N ILE A 6 0.86 8.50 10.58
CA ILE A 6 1.41 7.42 9.77
C ILE A 6 0.49 6.19 9.79
N ALA A 7 -0.11 5.83 10.94
CA ALA A 7 -1.09 4.75 10.98
C ALA A 7 -2.31 5.08 10.11
N ASP A 8 -2.81 6.31 10.19
CA ASP A 8 -3.94 6.81 9.40
C ASP A 8 -3.65 6.76 7.88
N LEU A 9 -2.39 6.95 7.48
CA LEU A 9 -1.93 6.89 6.09
C LEU A 9 -2.12 5.50 5.46
N TRP A 10 -1.63 4.46 6.13
CA TRP A 10 -1.70 3.09 5.61
C TRP A 10 -3.14 2.56 5.59
N ASP A 11 -3.90 2.90 6.62
CA ASP A 11 -5.32 2.57 6.69
C ASP A 11 -6.10 3.28 5.56
N ALA A 12 -5.74 4.51 5.20
CA ALA A 12 -6.33 5.22 4.06
C ALA A 12 -6.02 4.55 2.72
N ILE A 13 -4.78 4.08 2.51
CA ILE A 13 -4.40 3.34 1.28
C ILE A 13 -5.19 2.03 1.19
N GLY A 14 -5.18 1.23 2.26
CA GLY A 14 -5.90 -0.04 2.30
C GLY A 14 -7.41 0.12 2.10
N ALA A 15 -8.02 1.08 2.80
CA ALA A 15 -9.44 1.38 2.64
C ALA A 15 -9.77 1.94 1.24
N GLY A 16 -8.86 2.68 0.62
CA GLY A 16 -8.98 3.14 -0.76
C GLY A 16 -9.03 1.97 -1.75
N ALA A 17 -8.09 1.03 -1.61
CA ALA A 17 -8.00 -0.15 -2.45
C ALA A 17 -9.23 -1.06 -2.28
N ALA A 18 -9.65 -1.32 -1.04
CA ALA A 18 -10.84 -2.14 -0.77
C ALA A 18 -12.13 -1.54 -1.35
N ARG A 19 -12.27 -0.20 -1.37
CA ARG A 19 -13.40 0.47 -2.02
C ARG A 19 -13.37 0.38 -3.54
N GLU A 20 -12.19 0.25 -4.14
CA GLU A 20 -12.04 0.17 -5.59
C GLU A 20 -12.52 -1.19 -6.11
N SER A 21 -12.11 -2.29 -5.45
CA SER A 21 -12.49 -3.64 -5.85
C SER A 21 -12.36 -4.67 -4.71
N PRO A 22 -13.27 -5.65 -4.64
CA PRO A 22 -13.10 -6.81 -3.75
C PRO A 22 -11.80 -7.58 -3.98
N LEU A 23 -11.23 -7.52 -5.19
CA LEU A 23 -9.95 -8.18 -5.50
C LEU A 23 -8.80 -7.50 -4.75
N TRP A 24 -8.78 -6.17 -4.68
CA TRP A 24 -7.80 -5.44 -3.89
C TRP A 24 -7.99 -5.65 -2.39
N GLU A 25 -9.24 -5.71 -1.92
CA GLU A 25 -9.54 -6.05 -0.53
C GLU A 25 -8.99 -7.42 -0.15
N ALA A 26 -9.22 -8.43 -1.00
CA ALA A 26 -8.72 -9.78 -0.78
C ALA A 26 -7.19 -9.88 -0.84
N ALA A 27 -6.53 -8.97 -1.56
CA ALA A 27 -5.07 -8.92 -1.65
C ALA A 27 -4.40 -8.20 -0.47
N LEU A 28 -5.15 -7.55 0.44
CA LEU A 28 -4.56 -6.90 1.60
C LEU A 28 -3.96 -7.93 2.55
N ARG A 29 -2.72 -7.68 2.98
CA ARG A 29 -2.07 -8.43 4.05
C ARG A 29 -2.82 -8.20 5.36
N PRO A 30 -2.85 -9.21 6.26
CA PRO A 30 -3.26 -9.00 7.65
C PRO A 30 -2.50 -7.82 8.28
N PRO A 31 -3.14 -6.97 9.10
CA PRO A 31 -2.53 -5.75 9.63
C PRO A 31 -1.19 -5.96 10.34
N ASP A 32 -1.01 -7.09 11.02
CA ASP A 32 0.22 -7.48 11.72
C ASP A 32 1.37 -7.88 10.77
N LEU A 33 1.06 -8.17 9.51
CA LEU A 33 2.03 -8.50 8.46
C LEU A 33 2.28 -7.34 7.48
N GLN A 34 1.66 -6.18 7.71
CA GLN A 34 1.85 -5.00 6.87
C GLN A 34 3.11 -4.23 7.26
N GLU A 35 3.91 -3.88 6.27
CA GLU A 35 5.15 -3.13 6.47
C GLU A 35 4.88 -1.62 6.39
N ARG A 36 4.48 -1.04 7.52
CA ARG A 36 3.96 0.32 7.64
C ARG A 36 5.03 1.40 7.87
N GLU A 37 6.26 1.17 7.39
CA GLU A 37 7.33 2.15 7.48
C GLU A 37 7.32 3.08 6.24
N PRO A 38 7.18 4.40 6.43
CA PRO A 38 7.10 5.32 5.30
C PRO A 38 8.47 5.54 4.68
N ALA A 39 8.56 5.38 3.36
CA ALA A 39 9.79 5.54 2.60
C ALA A 39 10.14 7.03 2.39
N PHE A 40 9.14 7.92 2.30
CA PHE A 40 9.33 9.32 1.91
C PHE A 40 9.01 10.34 3.02
N SER A 41 8.69 9.90 4.23
CA SER A 41 8.09 10.77 5.26
C SER A 41 8.93 11.97 5.71
N GLU A 42 10.26 11.90 5.60
CA GLU A 42 11.16 13.00 5.96
C GLU A 42 11.50 13.94 4.79
N LEU A 43 11.32 13.47 3.55
CA LEU A 43 11.69 14.19 2.34
C LEU A 43 10.52 14.96 1.71
N ALA A 44 9.28 14.62 2.08
CA ALA A 44 8.06 15.17 1.47
C ALA A 44 7.19 15.95 2.46
N GLU A 45 6.54 17.01 1.97
CA GLU A 45 5.51 17.72 2.73
C GLU A 45 4.36 16.78 3.11
N GLU A 46 3.81 16.96 4.32
CA GLU A 46 2.76 16.11 4.88
C GLU A 46 1.57 15.88 3.93
N ARG A 47 1.12 16.95 3.25
CA ARG A 47 -0.03 16.91 2.32
C ARG A 47 0.16 15.98 1.12
N TYR A 48 1.41 15.62 0.78
CA TYR A 48 1.71 14.75 -0.35
C TYR A 48 1.98 13.30 0.04
N LYS A 49 2.11 12.99 1.33
CA LYS A 49 2.50 11.65 1.80
C LYS A 49 1.57 10.55 1.32
N LEU A 50 0.25 10.78 1.34
CA LEU A 50 -0.73 9.81 0.84
C LEU A 50 -0.51 9.49 -0.64
N GLY A 51 -0.38 10.50 -1.49
CA GLY A 51 -0.14 10.29 -2.91
C GLY A 51 1.18 9.58 -3.16
N LEU A 52 2.26 10.01 -2.50
CA LEU A 52 3.59 9.44 -2.69
C LEU A 52 3.67 7.98 -2.25
N GLU A 53 3.18 7.65 -1.06
CA GLU A 53 3.20 6.26 -0.57
C GLU A 53 2.25 5.37 -1.38
N THR A 54 1.14 5.89 -1.89
CA THR A 54 0.25 5.15 -2.81
C THR A 54 0.95 4.84 -4.13
N ILE A 55 1.60 5.84 -4.74
CA ILE A 55 2.35 5.65 -5.99
C ILE A 55 3.49 4.66 -5.78
N TYR A 56 4.19 4.76 -4.66
CA TYR A 56 5.29 3.85 -4.36
C TYR A 56 4.81 2.43 -4.08
N GLU A 57 3.66 2.25 -3.42
CA GLU A 57 3.06 0.94 -3.26
C GLU A 57 2.69 0.31 -4.60
N GLY A 58 2.13 1.10 -5.52
CA GLY A 58 1.91 0.69 -6.91
C GLY A 58 3.21 0.29 -7.60
N TYR A 59 4.27 1.09 -7.47
CA TYR A 59 5.59 0.74 -8.01
C TYR A 59 6.11 -0.61 -7.48
N LEU A 60 5.94 -0.88 -6.18
CA LEU A 60 6.38 -2.14 -5.57
C LEU A 60 5.56 -3.34 -6.06
N LEU A 61 4.28 -3.17 -6.40
CA LEU A 61 3.46 -4.21 -7.04
C LEU A 61 3.98 -4.61 -8.41
N HIS A 62 4.57 -3.67 -9.15
CA HIS A 62 5.11 -3.92 -10.49
C HIS A 62 6.58 -4.38 -10.48
N TYR A 63 7.39 -3.87 -9.55
CA TYR A 63 8.86 -3.96 -9.67
C TYR A 63 9.57 -4.34 -8.37
N GLY A 64 8.83 -4.74 -7.33
CA GLY A 64 9.42 -4.97 -6.02
C GLY A 64 8.61 -5.91 -5.14
N ARG A 65 8.68 -5.66 -3.83
CA ARG A 65 7.91 -6.40 -2.82
C ARG A 65 6.92 -5.45 -2.17
N PRO A 66 5.61 -5.61 -2.44
CA PRO A 66 4.58 -4.77 -1.83
C PRO A 66 4.57 -4.89 -0.31
N ARG A 67 4.23 -3.78 0.35
CA ARG A 67 4.21 -3.66 1.81
C ARG A 67 2.84 -3.99 2.39
N LEU A 68 1.79 -3.61 1.67
CA LEU A 68 0.40 -3.78 2.10
C LEU A 68 -0.28 -4.96 1.44
N PHE A 69 0.20 -5.39 0.26
CA PHE A 69 -0.50 -6.37 -0.56
C PHE A 69 0.28 -7.69 -0.70
N ALA A 70 -0.47 -8.78 -0.81
CA ALA A 70 0.00 -10.11 -1.13
C ALA A 70 -1.03 -10.76 -2.05
N PRO A 71 -0.87 -10.64 -3.38
CA PRO A 71 -1.74 -11.32 -4.33
C PRO A 71 -1.79 -12.82 -4.04
N ALA A 72 -2.97 -13.43 -4.15
CA ALA A 72 -3.18 -14.83 -3.75
C ALA A 72 -2.46 -15.83 -4.67
N ASP A 73 -2.34 -15.49 -5.95
CA ASP A 73 -1.73 -16.31 -6.99
C ASP A 73 -1.12 -15.44 -8.09
N GLY A 74 -0.45 -16.07 -9.06
CA GLY A 74 0.24 -15.39 -10.16
C GLY A 74 -0.71 -14.65 -11.11
N ASP A 75 -1.94 -15.15 -11.31
CA ASP A 75 -2.93 -14.49 -12.15
C ASP A 75 -3.41 -13.18 -11.50
N THR A 76 -3.65 -13.22 -10.19
CA THR A 76 -3.98 -12.05 -9.38
C THR A 76 -2.78 -11.10 -9.31
N ALA A 77 -1.56 -11.62 -9.18
CA ALA A 77 -0.36 -10.80 -9.20
C ALA A 77 -0.24 -10.01 -10.51
N LEU A 78 -0.46 -10.66 -11.67
CA LEU A 78 -0.46 -10.01 -12.98
C LEU A 78 -1.51 -8.90 -13.09
N LEU A 79 -2.72 -9.15 -12.60
CA LEU A 79 -3.80 -8.15 -12.57
C LEU A 79 -3.49 -6.96 -11.65
N LEU A 80 -2.75 -7.21 -10.58
CA LEU A 80 -2.34 -6.20 -9.59
C LEU A 80 -1.03 -5.50 -9.92
N GLY A 81 -0.33 -5.94 -10.96
CA GLY A 81 0.80 -5.23 -11.54
C GLY A 81 2.06 -6.06 -11.80
N ASP A 82 2.17 -7.30 -11.36
CA ASP A 82 3.36 -8.13 -11.56
C ASP A 82 3.50 -8.55 -13.04
N TYR A 83 4.24 -7.78 -13.84
CA TYR A 83 4.36 -7.91 -15.31
C TYR A 83 5.79 -8.22 -15.76
#